data_AF-A0A1G7WR91-F1
#
_entry.id   AF-A0A1G7WR91-F1
#
_cell.length_a   1.000
_cell.length_b   1.000
_cell.length_c   1.000
_cell.angle_alpha   90.00
_cell.angle_beta   90.00
_cell.angle_gamma   90.00
#
_symmetry.space_group_name_H-M   'P 1'
#
loop_
_entity.id
_entity.type
_entity.pdbx_description
1 polymer ?
#
loop_
_entity_poly.entity_id
_entity_poly.type
_entity_poly.pdbx_seq_one_letter_code
_entity_poly.pdbx_strand_id
1 'polypeptide(L)'
;MTEQEYFTVHHQLTINAQPLADDFIFPSSAQFEAEIPAPFVVASEFSQLDMLNDSARKELNNSDFKHVINLLDTQNSKLNLLLTFLLSQQDDPQYRSTTVAFGASQCSYLSATPLNNEQALRVKLFLEHPAAAIYCYARVIGCEAHEQGYLITAKYQMLRDADQDLLIKAALYQQQKLLRQRSIDRENNQ
;
A
#
# COMPACT_ATOMS: atom_id res chain seq x y z
N MET A 1 12.71 16.57 15.28
CA MET A 1 12.18 15.19 15.32
C MET A 1 10.96 15.19 14.43
N THR A 2 11.12 14.73 13.19
CA THR A 2 10.21 14.98 12.06
C THR A 2 8.97 14.08 12.12
N GLU A 3 7.79 14.66 11.91
CA GLU A 3 6.46 14.01 11.90
C GLU A 3 6.36 12.73 11.04
N GLN A 4 7.30 12.49 10.13
CA GLN A 4 7.35 11.34 9.24
C GLN A 4 7.54 9.98 9.95
N GLU A 5 8.07 9.95 11.18
CA GLU A 5 8.18 8.69 11.94
C GLU A 5 6.84 8.18 12.48
N TYR A 6 5.79 9.00 12.50
CA TYR A 6 4.51 8.63 13.13
C TYR A 6 3.62 7.67 12.31
N PHE A 7 3.95 7.40 11.04
CA PHE A 7 3.10 6.58 10.15
C PHE A 7 3.80 5.37 9.52
N THR A 8 4.81 4.81 10.18
CA THR A 8 5.37 3.51 9.78
C THR A 8 4.71 2.39 10.56
N VAL A 9 4.18 1.38 9.87
CA VAL A 9 3.57 0.20 10.47
C VAL A 9 4.34 -1.06 10.07
N HIS A 10 4.48 -1.99 11.02
CA HIS A 10 5.05 -3.31 10.76
C HIS A 10 3.94 -4.22 10.24
N HIS A 11 3.90 -4.42 8.94
CA HIS A 11 2.87 -5.22 8.29
C HIS A 11 3.38 -5.73 6.94
N GLN A 12 2.94 -6.94 6.60
CA GLN A 12 3.32 -7.64 5.39
C GLN A 12 2.37 -7.28 4.26
N LEU A 13 2.89 -6.56 3.28
CA LEU A 13 2.25 -6.31 1.99
C LEU A 13 3.03 -7.03 0.90
N THR A 14 2.36 -7.39 -0.18
CA THR A 14 3.03 -7.80 -1.41
C THR A 14 3.70 -6.57 -2.03
N ILE A 15 4.99 -6.71 -2.34
CA ILE A 15 5.79 -5.69 -3.03
C ILE A 15 6.46 -6.32 -4.24
N ASN A 16 6.44 -5.66 -5.39
CA ASN A 16 7.43 -5.91 -6.42
C ASN A 16 8.50 -4.83 -6.34
N ALA A 17 9.73 -5.21 -6.07
CA ALA A 17 10.86 -4.28 -6.03
C ALA A 17 11.86 -4.67 -7.11
N GLN A 18 11.79 -3.96 -8.24
CA GLN A 18 12.70 -4.15 -9.37
C GLN A 18 13.90 -3.21 -9.23
N PRO A 19 15.12 -3.73 -9.01
CA PRO A 19 16.32 -2.92 -9.09
C PRO A 19 16.54 -2.41 -10.51
N LEU A 20 16.84 -1.12 -10.63
CA LEU A 20 17.15 -0.48 -11.90
C LEU A 20 18.68 -0.39 -12.06
N ALA A 21 19.11 -0.06 -13.27
CA ALA A 21 20.52 0.17 -13.56
C ALA A 21 21.08 1.33 -12.73
N ASP A 22 22.38 1.29 -12.41
CA ASP A 22 23.03 2.30 -11.56
C ASP A 22 23.04 3.69 -12.21
N ASP A 23 22.96 3.77 -13.53
CA ASP A 23 22.89 4.99 -14.33
C ASP A 23 21.44 5.43 -14.65
N PHE A 24 20.44 4.80 -14.02
CA PHE A 24 19.04 5.13 -14.26
C PHE A 24 18.72 6.56 -13.81
N ILE A 25 18.17 7.36 -14.73
CA ILE A 25 17.71 8.72 -14.47
C ILE A 25 16.20 8.67 -14.29
N PHE A 26 15.70 9.26 -13.18
CA PHE A 26 14.27 9.34 -12.96
C PHE A 26 13.57 10.09 -14.08
N PRO A 27 12.41 9.59 -14.55
CA PRO A 27 11.65 10.25 -15.60
C PRO A 27 11.10 11.60 -15.13
N SER A 28 10.64 12.41 -16.07
CA SER A 28 9.83 13.60 -15.74
C SER A 28 8.49 13.21 -15.11
N SER A 29 7.83 14.12 -14.38
CA SER A 29 6.54 13.84 -13.74
C SER A 29 5.48 13.32 -14.74
N ALA A 30 5.42 13.89 -15.95
CA ALA A 30 4.47 13.46 -16.97
C ALA A 30 4.76 12.04 -17.50
N GLN A 31 6.04 11.68 -17.63
CA GLN A 31 6.44 10.33 -18.02
C GLN A 31 6.18 9.33 -16.91
N PHE A 32 6.47 9.70 -15.66
CA PHE A 32 6.14 8.88 -14.49
C PHE A 32 4.64 8.57 -14.43
N GLU A 33 3.77 9.57 -14.57
CA GLU A 33 2.31 9.37 -14.58
C GLU A 33 1.85 8.46 -15.73
N ALA A 34 2.45 8.59 -16.91
CA ALA A 34 2.11 7.76 -18.07
C ALA A 34 2.57 6.29 -17.92
N GLU A 35 3.58 6.01 -17.09
CA GLU A 35 4.03 4.65 -16.79
C GLU A 35 3.14 3.92 -15.78
N ILE A 36 2.32 4.65 -15.01
CA ILE A 36 1.46 4.05 -14.00
C ILE A 36 0.43 3.16 -14.68
N PRO A 37 0.36 1.86 -14.34
CA PRO A 37 -0.61 0.97 -14.94
C PRO A 37 -2.04 1.50 -14.73
N ALA A 38 -2.85 1.50 -15.79
CA ALA A 38 -4.26 1.90 -15.72
C ALA A 38 -5.04 1.26 -14.55
N PRO A 39 -4.84 -0.05 -14.24
CA PRO A 39 -5.33 -0.67 -13.00
C PRO A 39 -5.12 0.12 -11.70
N PHE A 40 -3.96 0.74 -11.54
CA PHE A 40 -3.57 1.44 -10.31
C PHE A 40 -4.25 2.80 -10.23
N VAL A 41 -4.40 3.47 -11.38
CA VAL A 41 -5.17 4.71 -11.49
C VAL A 41 -6.63 4.47 -11.10
N VAL A 42 -7.25 3.45 -11.70
CA VAL A 42 -8.66 3.09 -11.42
C VAL A 42 -8.86 2.72 -9.95
N ALA A 43 -7.96 1.90 -9.36
CA ALA A 43 -8.08 1.50 -7.96
C ALA A 43 -7.93 2.69 -6.99
N SER A 44 -7.06 3.66 -7.33
CA SER A 44 -6.91 4.90 -6.55
C SER A 44 -8.17 5.76 -6.61
N GLU A 45 -8.73 5.99 -7.80
CA GLU A 45 -9.99 6.74 -7.97
C GLU A 45 -11.15 6.04 -7.24
N PHE A 46 -11.21 4.71 -7.32
CA PHE A 46 -12.24 3.93 -6.65
C PHE A 46 -12.16 4.07 -5.12
N SER A 47 -10.96 3.98 -4.56
CA SER A 47 -10.72 4.19 -3.13
C SER A 47 -11.13 5.59 -2.66
N GLN A 48 -11.07 6.60 -3.53
CA GLN A 48 -11.56 7.95 -3.23
C GLN A 48 -13.09 8.02 -3.21
N LEU A 49 -13.75 7.37 -4.18
CA LEU A 49 -15.21 7.32 -4.27
C LEU A 49 -15.84 6.53 -3.12
N ASP A 50 -15.19 5.46 -2.65
CA ASP A 50 -15.70 4.67 -1.53
C ASP A 50 -15.80 5.49 -0.23
N MET A 51 -14.90 6.45 0.00
CA MET A 51 -15.02 7.36 1.15
C MET A 51 -16.27 8.25 1.10
N LEU A 52 -16.68 8.66 -0.10
CA LEU A 52 -17.92 9.42 -0.28
C LEU A 52 -19.15 8.53 -0.01
N ASN A 53 -19.10 7.27 -0.45
CA ASN A 53 -20.15 6.28 -0.19
C ASN A 53 -20.32 5.98 1.30
N ASP A 54 -19.24 5.90 2.08
CA ASP A 54 -19.29 5.65 3.53
C ASP A 54 -20.04 6.75 4.29
N SER A 55 -19.95 8.00 3.82
CA SER A 55 -20.67 9.12 4.41
C SER A 55 -22.18 9.00 4.15
N ALA A 56 -22.57 8.69 2.91
CA ALA A 56 -23.97 8.45 2.54
C ALA A 56 -24.57 7.23 3.27
N ARG A 57 -23.78 6.17 3.48
CA ARG A 57 -24.20 4.97 4.24
C ARG A 57 -24.55 5.28 5.70
N LYS A 58 -23.77 6.16 6.35
CA LYS A 58 -24.07 6.58 7.73
C LYS A 58 -25.40 7.31 7.85
N GLU A 59 -25.79 8.08 6.83
CA GLU A 59 -27.11 8.74 6.77
C GLU A 59 -28.24 7.73 6.57
N LEU A 60 -28.03 6.73 5.71
CA LEU A 60 -29.03 5.68 5.41
C LEU A 60 -29.26 4.70 6.56
N ASN A 61 -28.28 4.46 7.42
CA ASN A 61 -28.41 3.57 8.59
C ASN A 61 -29.45 4.03 9.63
N ASN A 62 -29.94 5.28 9.53
CA ASN A 62 -31.05 5.79 10.35
C ASN A 62 -32.44 5.49 9.75
N SER A 63 -32.52 4.72 8.65
CA SER A 63 -33.76 4.46 7.90
C SER A 63 -34.11 2.97 7.80
N ASP A 64 -35.37 2.65 7.52
CA ASP A 64 -35.89 1.27 7.36
C ASP A 64 -35.42 0.52 6.09
N PHE A 65 -34.44 1.05 5.34
CA PHE A 65 -34.00 0.54 4.04
C PHE A 65 -32.93 -0.57 4.11
N LYS A 66 -33.03 -1.50 5.05
CA LYS A 66 -32.02 -2.57 5.29
C LYS A 66 -31.67 -3.36 4.03
N HIS A 67 -32.64 -3.67 3.17
CA HIS A 67 -32.39 -4.41 1.94
C HIS A 67 -31.60 -3.63 0.89
N VAL A 68 -31.76 -2.30 0.84
CA VAL A 68 -30.99 -1.43 -0.07
C VAL A 68 -29.55 -1.33 0.41
N ILE A 69 -29.33 -1.18 1.72
CA ILE A 69 -28.00 -1.17 2.33
C ILE A 69 -27.25 -2.47 2.01
N ASN A 70 -27.91 -3.62 2.25
CA ASN A 70 -27.32 -4.93 1.93
C ASN A 70 -27.00 -5.10 0.44
N LEU A 71 -27.84 -4.56 -0.46
CA LEU A 71 -27.57 -4.59 -1.90
C LEU A 71 -26.33 -3.76 -2.23
N LEU A 72 -26.19 -2.56 -1.68
CA LEU A 72 -25.02 -1.69 -1.87
C LEU A 72 -23.75 -2.34 -1.32
N ASP A 73 -23.81 -2.98 -0.16
CA ASP A 73 -22.71 -3.77 0.40
C ASP A 73 -22.27 -4.89 -0.54
N THR A 74 -23.24 -5.60 -1.10
CA THR A 74 -22.97 -6.68 -2.04
C THR A 74 -22.32 -6.16 -3.32
N GLN A 75 -22.76 -5.01 -3.84
CA GLN A 75 -22.16 -4.40 -5.03
C GLN A 75 -20.74 -3.92 -4.76
N ASN A 76 -20.50 -3.21 -3.65
CA ASN A 76 -19.15 -2.78 -3.27
C ASN A 76 -18.21 -3.98 -3.09
N SER A 77 -18.70 -5.07 -2.47
CA SER A 77 -17.91 -6.30 -2.30
C SER A 77 -17.52 -6.93 -3.65
N LYS A 78 -18.44 -6.94 -4.64
CA LYS A 78 -18.14 -7.44 -5.99
C LYS A 78 -17.11 -6.58 -6.70
N LEU A 79 -17.24 -5.25 -6.59
CA LEU A 79 -16.29 -4.31 -7.20
C LEU A 79 -14.90 -4.48 -6.58
N ASN A 80 -14.80 -4.59 -5.26
CA ASN A 80 -13.55 -4.87 -4.57
C ASN A 80 -12.93 -6.21 -5.00
N LEU A 81 -13.73 -7.27 -5.16
CA LEU A 81 -13.23 -8.55 -5.66
C LEU A 81 -12.64 -8.44 -7.06
N LEU A 82 -13.31 -7.71 -7.96
CA LEU A 82 -12.82 -7.47 -9.33
C LEU A 82 -11.55 -6.63 -9.33
N LEU A 83 -11.48 -5.58 -8.50
CA LEU A 83 -10.29 -4.75 -8.35
C LEU A 83 -9.10 -5.56 -7.83
N THR A 84 -9.30 -6.34 -6.77
CA THR A 84 -8.24 -7.22 -6.24
C THR A 84 -7.75 -8.21 -7.30
N PHE A 85 -8.67 -8.85 -8.04
CA PHE A 85 -8.28 -9.75 -9.13
C PHE A 85 -7.48 -9.00 -10.21
N LEU A 86 -7.93 -7.84 -10.63
CA LEU A 86 -7.29 -7.03 -11.66
C LEU A 86 -5.89 -6.53 -11.24
N LEU A 87 -5.74 -6.13 -9.98
CA LEU A 87 -4.46 -5.75 -9.39
C LEU A 87 -3.50 -6.95 -9.27
N SER A 88 -4.01 -8.14 -8.94
CA SER A 88 -3.17 -9.35 -8.84
C SER A 88 -2.49 -9.72 -10.16
N GLN A 89 -3.04 -9.30 -11.31
CA GLN A 89 -2.42 -9.51 -12.63
C GLN A 89 -1.21 -8.61 -12.89
N GLN A 90 -1.00 -7.57 -12.06
CA GLN A 90 0.14 -6.65 -12.19
C GLN A 90 1.34 -7.05 -11.34
N ASP A 91 1.17 -8.08 -10.50
CA ASP A 91 2.20 -8.64 -9.65
C ASP A 91 3.17 -9.48 -10.49
N ASP A 92 4.45 -9.16 -10.39
CA ASP A 92 5.52 -9.85 -11.10
C ASP A 92 6.29 -10.79 -10.14
N PRO A 93 6.14 -12.12 -10.27
CA PRO A 93 6.82 -13.10 -9.43
C PRO A 93 8.35 -12.96 -9.41
N GLN A 94 8.97 -12.42 -10.46
CA GLN A 94 10.42 -12.25 -10.53
C GLN A 94 10.94 -11.24 -9.50
N TYR A 95 10.15 -10.19 -9.24
CA TYR A 95 10.52 -9.09 -8.34
C TYR A 95 9.70 -9.10 -7.05
N ARG A 96 8.87 -10.12 -6.86
CA ARG A 96 7.97 -10.26 -5.72
C ARG A 96 8.76 -10.49 -4.43
N SER A 97 8.39 -9.73 -3.42
CA SER A 97 8.77 -9.93 -2.04
C SER A 97 7.65 -9.46 -1.11
N THR A 98 7.97 -9.37 0.18
CA THR A 98 7.07 -8.97 1.25
C THR A 98 7.71 -7.83 2.05
N THR A 99 6.90 -6.81 2.35
CA THR A 99 7.33 -5.73 3.24
C THR A 99 7.47 -6.22 4.66
N VAL A 100 8.45 -5.70 5.39
CA VAL A 100 8.52 -5.81 6.86
C VAL A 100 7.77 -4.64 7.48
N ALA A 101 7.97 -3.45 6.93
CA ALA A 101 7.25 -2.25 7.32
C ALA A 101 7.00 -1.34 6.12
N PHE A 102 5.95 -0.53 6.20
CA PHE A 102 5.68 0.51 5.22
C PHE A 102 5.12 1.76 5.89
N GLY A 103 5.31 2.89 5.22
CA GLY A 103 4.71 4.17 5.58
C GLY A 103 4.58 5.04 4.34
N ALA A 104 4.31 6.33 4.56
CA ALA A 104 4.07 7.30 3.50
C ALA A 104 5.34 7.78 2.77
N SER A 105 6.51 7.64 3.39
CA SER A 105 7.79 8.16 2.88
C SER A 105 8.79 7.07 2.49
N GLN A 106 8.67 5.89 3.10
CA GLN A 106 9.58 4.78 2.87
C GLN A 106 8.89 3.44 3.16
N CYS A 107 9.49 2.37 2.67
CA CYS A 107 9.16 1.01 3.05
C CYS A 107 10.43 0.21 3.29
N SER A 108 10.29 -0.89 4.03
CA SER A 108 11.33 -1.90 4.16
C SER A 108 10.78 -3.26 3.74
N TYR A 109 11.60 -4.04 3.05
CA TYR A 109 11.22 -5.35 2.53
C TYR A 109 12.41 -6.30 2.56
N LEU A 110 12.11 -7.60 2.53
CA LEU A 110 13.13 -8.64 2.51
C LEU A 110 13.63 -8.87 1.07
N SER A 111 14.93 -9.03 0.89
CA SER A 111 15.53 -9.37 -0.40
C SER A 111 16.45 -10.56 -0.24
N ALA A 112 16.47 -11.45 -1.23
CA ALA A 112 17.41 -12.57 -1.26
C ALA A 112 18.85 -12.10 -1.54
N THR A 113 19.01 -10.98 -2.26
CA THR A 113 20.30 -10.40 -2.61
C THR A 113 20.46 -9.00 -2.02
N PRO A 114 21.69 -8.61 -1.62
CA PRO A 114 21.95 -7.26 -1.16
C PRO A 114 21.77 -6.27 -2.32
N LEU A 115 21.42 -5.03 -2.00
CA LEU A 115 21.35 -3.93 -2.95
C LEU A 115 22.29 -2.80 -2.52
N ASN A 116 22.78 -2.05 -3.51
CA ASN A 116 23.67 -0.94 -3.25
C ASN A 116 22.89 0.25 -2.69
N ASN A 117 23.53 1.03 -1.82
CA ASN A 117 22.93 2.27 -1.35
C ASN A 117 22.76 3.24 -2.53
N GLU A 118 21.72 4.08 -2.48
CA GLU A 118 21.27 4.96 -3.57
C GLU A 118 20.78 4.26 -4.86
N GLN A 119 20.81 2.92 -4.93
CA GLN A 119 20.30 2.20 -6.09
C GLN A 119 18.82 2.51 -6.32
N ALA A 120 18.47 2.87 -7.55
CA ALA A 120 17.11 3.16 -7.94
C ALA A 120 16.27 1.89 -8.04
N LEU A 121 15.03 1.97 -7.56
CA LEU A 121 14.06 0.89 -7.57
C LEU A 121 12.79 1.35 -8.26
N ARG A 122 12.21 0.49 -9.09
CA ARG A 122 10.81 0.59 -9.50
C ARG A 122 9.99 -0.31 -8.59
N VAL A 123 9.01 0.28 -7.91
CA VAL A 123 8.26 -0.38 -6.85
C VAL A 123 6.78 -0.42 -7.17
N LYS A 124 6.17 -1.59 -6.98
CA LYS A 124 4.72 -1.78 -6.92
C LYS A 124 4.36 -2.30 -5.53
N LEU A 125 3.47 -1.60 -4.82
CA LEU A 125 2.90 -2.08 -3.55
C LEU A 125 1.44 -2.42 -3.75
N PHE A 126 0.98 -3.54 -3.19
CA PHE A 126 -0.41 -3.97 -3.25
C PHE A 126 -1.04 -3.85 -1.86
N LEU A 127 -2.12 -3.07 -1.76
CA LEU A 127 -2.84 -2.77 -0.54
C LEU A 127 -4.16 -3.55 -0.52
N GLU A 128 -4.47 -4.16 0.62
CA GLU A 128 -5.71 -4.90 0.82
C GLU A 128 -6.86 -4.01 1.31
N HIS A 129 -6.54 -3.01 2.14
CA HIS A 129 -7.51 -2.12 2.79
C HIS A 129 -7.03 -0.66 2.79
N PRO A 130 -7.57 0.19 1.90
CA PRO A 130 -8.50 -0.15 0.81
C PRO A 130 -7.82 -1.01 -0.28
N ALA A 131 -8.61 -1.66 -1.14
CA ALA A 131 -8.10 -2.41 -2.28
C ALA A 131 -7.49 -1.42 -3.29
N ALA A 132 -6.16 -1.31 -3.27
CA ALA A 132 -5.42 -0.34 -4.06
C ALA A 132 -4.03 -0.87 -4.40
N ALA A 133 -3.34 -0.21 -5.32
CA ALA A 133 -1.95 -0.48 -5.57
C ALA A 133 -1.19 0.81 -5.88
N ILE A 134 0.06 0.87 -5.44
CA ILE A 134 0.92 2.04 -5.54
C ILE A 134 2.05 1.73 -6.50
N TYR A 135 2.24 2.60 -7.51
CA TYR A 135 3.40 2.56 -8.40
C TYR A 135 4.30 3.74 -8.06
N CYS A 136 5.55 3.48 -7.70
CA CYS A 136 6.49 4.54 -7.36
C CYS A 136 7.91 4.19 -7.78
N TYR A 137 8.73 5.24 -7.86
CA TYR A 137 10.18 5.10 -7.86
C TYR A 137 10.72 5.37 -6.46
N ALA A 138 11.71 4.57 -6.05
CA ALA A 138 12.36 4.69 -4.76
C ALA A 138 13.88 4.59 -4.89
N ARG A 139 14.60 4.96 -3.82
CA ARG A 139 16.03 4.67 -3.67
C ARG A 139 16.28 3.86 -2.43
N VAL A 140 17.19 2.90 -2.54
CA VAL A 140 17.74 2.21 -1.38
C VAL A 140 18.48 3.24 -0.52
N ILE A 141 18.12 3.30 0.76
CA ILE A 141 18.79 4.13 1.77
C ILE A 141 19.46 3.29 2.87
N GLY A 142 19.23 1.97 2.85
CA GLY A 142 19.82 1.03 3.79
C GLY A 142 19.68 -0.42 3.31
N CYS A 143 20.69 -1.23 3.60
CA CYS A 143 20.73 -2.66 3.34
C CYS A 143 21.43 -3.34 4.52
N GLU A 144 20.69 -4.12 5.29
CA GLU A 144 21.20 -4.80 6.48
C GLU A 144 21.04 -6.32 6.32
N ALA A 145 22.01 -7.10 6.81
CA ALA A 145 21.88 -8.56 6.85
C ALA A 145 20.75 -8.94 7.82
N HIS A 146 19.89 -9.85 7.39
CA HIS A 146 18.75 -10.35 8.14
C HIS A 146 18.73 -11.88 8.11
N GLU A 147 18.09 -12.55 9.07
CA GLU A 147 18.07 -14.02 9.14
C GLU A 147 17.56 -14.69 7.85
N GLN A 148 16.73 -13.97 7.08
CA GLN A 148 16.08 -14.43 5.85
C GLN A 148 16.65 -13.77 4.59
N GLY A 149 17.86 -13.20 4.64
CA GLY A 149 18.51 -12.52 3.51
C GLY A 149 18.96 -11.12 3.89
N TYR A 150 18.40 -10.10 3.24
CA TYR A 150 18.73 -8.70 3.48
C TYR A 150 17.48 -7.88 3.71
N LEU A 151 17.48 -7.05 4.75
CA LEU A 151 16.46 -6.04 4.97
C LEU A 151 16.84 -4.78 4.18
N ILE A 152 16.09 -4.52 3.12
CA ILE A 152 16.27 -3.32 2.30
C ILE A 152 15.32 -2.25 2.80
N THR A 153 15.83 -1.05 3.06
CA THR A 153 15.03 0.14 3.32
C THR A 153 15.09 1.05 2.10
N ALA A 154 13.92 1.36 1.54
CA ALA A 154 13.79 2.18 0.34
C ALA A 154 12.93 3.42 0.62
N LYS A 155 13.46 4.60 0.28
CA LYS A 155 12.78 5.89 0.38
C LYS A 155 12.15 6.26 -0.96
N TYR A 156 10.88 6.64 -0.96
CA TYR A 156 10.20 7.04 -2.17
C TYR A 156 10.79 8.34 -2.74
N GLN A 157 10.95 8.38 -4.06
CA GLN A 157 11.47 9.51 -4.83
C GLN A 157 10.40 10.11 -5.74
N MET A 158 9.61 9.26 -6.41
CA MET A 158 8.46 9.69 -7.20
C MET A 158 7.24 8.88 -6.78
N LEU A 159 6.29 9.56 -6.17
CA LEU A 159 5.05 9.03 -5.63
C LEU A 159 3.96 10.09 -5.86
N ARG A 160 2.76 9.68 -6.30
CA ARG A 160 1.64 10.63 -6.45
C ARG A 160 1.09 10.99 -5.07
N ASP A 161 0.60 12.22 -4.91
CA ASP A 161 -0.03 12.67 -3.66
C ASP A 161 -1.21 11.76 -3.26
N ALA A 162 -2.04 11.35 -4.23
CA ALA A 162 -3.14 10.42 -4.00
C ALA A 162 -2.67 9.05 -3.47
N ASP A 163 -1.52 8.57 -3.95
CA ASP A 163 -0.93 7.30 -3.53
C ASP A 163 -0.29 7.42 -2.13
N GLN A 164 0.30 8.58 -1.83
CA GLN A 164 0.80 8.88 -0.49
C GLN A 164 -0.33 8.88 0.54
N ASP A 165 -1.47 9.50 0.23
CA ASP A 165 -2.66 9.48 1.09
C ASP A 165 -3.20 8.07 1.31
N LEU A 166 -3.17 7.22 0.28
CA LEU A 166 -3.55 5.81 0.39
C LEU A 166 -2.61 5.04 1.33
N LEU A 167 -1.29 5.26 1.24
CA LEU A 167 -0.33 4.66 2.16
C LEU A 167 -0.55 5.09 3.61
N ILE A 168 -0.83 6.37 3.84
CA ILE A 168 -1.16 6.89 5.19
C ILE A 168 -2.40 6.18 5.73
N LYS A 169 -3.46 6.09 4.93
CA LYS A 169 -4.72 5.44 5.33
C LYS A 169 -4.53 3.95 5.60
N ALA A 170 -3.80 3.25 4.74
CA ALA A 170 -3.49 1.84 4.94
C ALA A 170 -2.67 1.63 6.22
N ALA A 171 -1.66 2.47 6.46
CA ALA A 171 -0.85 2.40 7.67
C ALA A 171 -1.69 2.65 8.94
N LEU A 172 -2.55 3.67 8.94
CA LEU A 172 -3.48 3.98 10.04
C LEU A 172 -4.46 2.84 10.30
N TYR A 173 -5.03 2.26 9.24
CA TYR A 173 -5.93 1.11 9.37
C TYR A 173 -5.24 -0.06 10.05
N GLN A 174 -4.02 -0.41 9.62
CA GLN A 174 -3.24 -1.50 10.22
C GLN A 174 -2.85 -1.18 11.68
N GLN A 175 -2.46 0.05 11.97
CA GLN A 175 -2.12 0.48 13.32
C GLN A 175 -3.32 0.36 14.27
N GLN A 176 -4.52 0.80 13.84
CA GLN A 176 -5.74 0.65 14.63
C GLN A 176 -6.10 -0.81 14.86
N LYS A 177 -5.93 -1.67 13.85
CA LYS A 177 -6.18 -3.11 13.96
C LYS A 177 -5.25 -3.76 14.99
N LEU A 178 -3.95 -3.45 14.96
CA LEU A 178 -2.97 -3.94 15.92
C LEU A 178 -3.27 -3.48 17.36
N LEU A 179 -3.69 -2.23 17.55
CA LEU A 179 -4.08 -1.70 18.87
C LEU A 179 -5.30 -2.43 19.44
N ARG A 180 -6.32 -2.69 18.62
CA ARG A 180 -7.51 -3.45 19.04
C ARG A 180 -7.14 -4.87 19.46
N GLN A 181 -6.29 -5.54 18.69
CA GLN A 181 -5.83 -6.89 19.02
C GLN A 181 -5.11 -6.93 20.38
N ARG A 182 -4.20 -5.97 20.64
CA ARG A 182 -3.47 -5.88 21.91
C ARG A 182 -4.38 -5.64 23.12
N SER A 183 -5.48 -4.89 22.96
CA SER A 183 -6.45 -4.70 24.05
C SER A 183 -7.19 -6.00 24.37
N ILE A 184 -7.63 -6.73 23.35
CA ILE A 184 -8.31 -8.03 23.51
C ILE A 184 -7.38 -9.06 24.16
N ASP A 185 -6.12 -9.13 23.73
CA ASP A 185 -5.14 -10.08 24.29
C ASP A 185 -4.82 -9.78 25.77
N ARG A 186 -4.98 -8.52 26.21
CA ARG A 186 -4.84 -8.14 27.63
C ARG A 186 -6.05 -8.55 28.46
N GLU A 187 -7.26 -8.43 27.92
CA GLU A 187 -8.49 -8.86 28.58
C GLU A 187 -8.58 -10.39 28.70
N ASN A 188 -8.09 -11.14 27.71
CA ASN A 188 -8.09 -12.61 27.73
C ASN A 188 -7.00 -13.23 28.61
N ASN A 189 -5.95 -12.48 28.96
CA ASN A 189 -4.85 -12.93 29.83
C ASN A 189 -5.00 -12.45 31.30
N GLN A 190 -6.18 -11.93 31.67
CA GLN A 190 -6.59 -11.64 33.05
C GLN A 190 -7.61 -12.67 33.53
#